data_AF-A0A366LAE8-F1
#
_entry.id   AF-A0A366LAE8-F1
#
_cell.length_a   1.000
_cell.length_b   1.000
_cell.length_c   1.000
_cell.angle_alpha   90.00
_cell.angle_beta   90.00
_cell.angle_gamma   90.00
#
_symmetry.space_group_name_H-M   'P 1'
#
loop_
_entity.id
_entity.type
_entity.pdbx_description
1 polymer ?
#
loop_
_entity_poly.entity_id
_entity_poly.type
_entity_poly.pdbx_seq_one_letter_code
_entity_poly.pdbx_strand_id
1 'polypeptide(L)'
;MGKGYLADTNSVIEYLENKLPEKTLVFMDNLEMHLSVISRIELLGWSKITEHQFQQLNGFISASLVYDLSEEIIQNTIKIRKSSDFKKIADLESLNPWDIS
;
A
#
# COMPACT_ATOMS: atom_id res chain seq x y z
N MET A 1 17.85 -7.44 7.27
CA MET A 1 16.47 -6.93 7.38
C MET A 1 15.74 -7.38 6.12
N GLY A 2 14.50 -7.88 6.25
CA GLY A 2 13.73 -8.44 5.14
C GLY A 2 13.34 -7.39 4.10
N LYS A 3 12.84 -7.83 2.95
CA LYS A 3 12.29 -6.95 1.91
C LYS A 3 10.87 -6.53 2.32
N GLY A 4 10.68 -5.25 2.63
CA GLY A 4 9.36 -4.65 2.88
C GLY A 4 8.71 -4.16 1.60
N TYR A 5 7.37 -4.16 1.55
CA TYR A 5 6.59 -3.69 0.41
C TYR A 5 5.72 -2.51 0.82
N LEU A 6 5.80 -1.41 0.07
CA LEU A 6 4.90 -0.28 0.24
C LEU A 6 3.57 -0.58 -0.46
N ALA A 7 2.49 -0.71 0.30
CA ALA A 7 1.20 -1.13 -0.23
C ALA A 7 0.44 0.04 -0.89
N ASP A 8 -0.15 -0.24 -2.05
CA ASP A 8 -1.15 0.64 -2.65
C ASP A 8 -2.50 0.49 -1.94
N THR A 9 -3.28 1.56 -1.90
CA THR A 9 -4.59 1.60 -1.24
C THR A 9 -5.53 0.53 -1.79
N ASN A 10 -5.58 0.30 -3.11
CA ASN A 10 -6.47 -0.69 -3.69
C ASN A 10 -6.05 -2.12 -3.31
N SER A 11 -4.75 -2.41 -3.28
CA SER A 11 -4.24 -3.72 -2.89
C SER A 11 -4.62 -4.07 -1.44
N VAL A 12 -4.57 -3.10 -0.52
CA VAL A 12 -5.00 -3.30 0.87
C VAL A 12 -6.51 -3.54 0.94
N ILE A 13 -7.33 -2.77 0.22
CA ILE A 13 -8.78 -2.94 0.20
C ILE A 13 -9.15 -4.34 -0.31
N GLU A 14 -8.59 -4.75 -1.45
CA GLU A 14 -8.88 -6.06 -2.06
C GLU A 14 -8.44 -7.22 -1.17
N TYR A 15 -7.30 -7.07 -0.46
CA TYR A 15 -6.83 -8.02 0.54
C TYR A 15 -7.80 -8.13 1.72
N LEU A 16 -8.20 -7.01 2.33
CA LEU A 16 -9.13 -6.99 3.47
C LEU A 16 -10.52 -7.54 3.12
N GLU A 17 -10.94 -7.38 1.87
CA GLU A 17 -12.21 -7.91 1.35
C GLU A 17 -12.12 -9.37 0.88
N ASN A 18 -10.96 -10.04 1.03
CA ASN A 18 -10.71 -11.40 0.54
C ASN A 18 -11.05 -11.56 -0.96
N LYS A 19 -10.79 -10.52 -1.77
CA LYS A 19 -11.06 -10.52 -3.21
C LYS A 19 -9.92 -11.09 -4.05
N LEU A 20 -8.71 -11.14 -3.47
CA LEU A 20 -7.51 -11.64 -4.15
C LEU A 20 -7.50 -13.18 -4.22
N PRO A 21 -6.76 -13.77 -5.18
CA PRO A 21 -6.57 -15.22 -5.23
C PRO A 21 -6.02 -15.78 -3.91
N GLU A 22 -6.41 -17.01 -3.54
CA GLU A 22 -6.01 -17.64 -2.27
C GLU A 22 -4.48 -17.64 -2.05
N LYS A 23 -3.72 -17.96 -3.10
CA LYS A 23 -2.25 -17.92 -3.05
C LYS A 23 -1.70 -16.51 -2.78
N THR A 24 -2.34 -15.49 -3.35
CA THR A 24 -2.00 -14.08 -3.11
C THR A 24 -2.29 -13.70 -1.66
N LEU A 25 -3.43 -14.12 -1.10
CA LEU A 25 -3.75 -13.87 0.31
C LEU A 25 -2.69 -14.49 1.22
N VAL A 26 -2.36 -15.77 1.02
CA VAL A 26 -1.31 -16.47 1.79
C VAL A 26 0.05 -15.80 1.61
N PHE A 27 0.37 -15.32 0.41
CA PHE A 27 1.61 -14.59 0.19
C PHE A 27 1.63 -13.27 0.98
N MET A 28 0.54 -12.49 0.93
CA MET A 28 0.42 -11.21 1.64
C MET A 28 0.39 -11.37 3.16
N ASP A 29 -0.16 -12.46 3.70
CA ASP A 29 -0.08 -12.81 5.13
C ASP A 29 1.36 -12.90 5.65
N ASN A 30 2.30 -13.25 4.76
CA ASN A 30 3.71 -13.42 5.07
C ASN A 30 4.57 -12.19 4.71
N LEU A 31 3.97 -11.12 4.17
CA LEU A 31 4.69 -9.91 3.80
C LEU A 31 4.77 -8.91 4.96
N GLU A 32 5.94 -8.28 5.08
CA GLU A 32 6.06 -7.05 5.84
C GLU A 32 5.52 -5.89 4.99
N MET A 33 4.24 -5.56 5.18
CA MET A 33 3.59 -4.45 4.51
C MET A 33 3.82 -3.13 5.22
N HIS A 34 4.18 -2.12 4.43
CA HIS A 34 4.37 -0.75 4.87
C HIS A 34 3.34 0.14 4.20
N LEU A 35 3.06 1.28 4.82
CA LEU A 35 2.13 2.29 4.31
C LEU A 35 2.82 3.64 4.23
N SER A 36 2.37 4.48 3.29
CA SER A 36 2.60 5.91 3.38
C SER A 36 1.49 6.55 4.20
N VAL A 37 1.75 7.72 4.78
CA VAL A 37 0.70 8.54 5.40
C VAL A 37 -0.43 8.88 4.40
N ILE A 38 -0.13 8.96 3.10
CA ILE A 38 -1.13 9.16 2.03
C ILE A 38 -2.06 7.95 1.94
N SER A 39 -1.52 6.74 1.81
CA SER A 39 -2.32 5.50 1.76
C SER A 39 -3.16 5.34 3.02
N ARG A 40 -2.60 5.67 4.19
CA ARG A 40 -3.33 5.67 5.47
C ARG A 40 -4.51 6.65 5.46
N ILE A 41 -4.31 7.88 4.95
CA ILE A 41 -5.38 8.88 4.83
C ILE A 41 -6.48 8.39 3.89
N GLU A 42 -6.12 7.80 2.75
CA GLU A 42 -7.10 7.27 1.79
C GLU A 42 -7.92 6.12 2.37
N LEU A 43 -7.26 5.18 3.04
CA LEU A 43 -7.91 4.03 3.68
C LEU A 43 -8.89 4.47 4.78
N LEU A 44 -8.47 5.38 5.67
CA LEU A 44 -9.32 5.87 6.76
C LEU A 44 -10.37 6.89 6.30
N GLY A 45 -10.13 7.56 5.16
CA GLY A 45 -11.06 8.50 4.55
C GLY A 45 -12.15 7.84 3.70
N TRP A 46 -12.13 6.53 3.54
CA TRP A 46 -13.10 5.81 2.73
C TRP A 46 -14.50 5.83 3.37
N SER A 47 -15.38 6.66 2.81
CA SER A 47 -16.71 6.94 3.37
C SER A 47 -17.71 5.77 3.38
N LYS A 48 -17.40 4.67 2.70
CA LYS A 48 -18.26 3.47 2.64
C LYS A 48 -17.78 2.34 3.54
N ILE A 49 -16.78 2.58 4.38
CA ILE A 49 -16.23 1.56 5.27
C ILE A 49 -17.29 1.14 6.30
N THR A 50 -17.50 -0.17 6.43
CA THR A 50 -18.32 -0.72 7.52
C THR A 50 -17.52 -0.71 8.83
N GLU A 51 -18.21 -0.76 9.98
CA GLU A 51 -17.52 -0.85 11.28
C GLU A 51 -16.56 -2.05 11.35
N HIS A 52 -16.97 -3.20 10.80
CA HIS A 52 -16.11 -4.38 10.73
C HIS A 52 -14.84 -4.13 9.92
N GLN A 53 -14.97 -3.56 8.72
CA GLN A 53 -13.83 -3.20 7.87
C GLN A 53 -12.94 -2.15 8.54
N PHE A 54 -13.52 -1.22 9.30
CA PHE A 54 -12.77 -0.21 10.05
C PHE A 54 -11.90 -0.86 11.14
N GLN A 55 -12.42 -1.84 11.87
CA GLN A 55 -11.63 -2.60 12.86
C GLN A 55 -10.51 -3.40 12.21
N GLN A 56 -10.79 -4.09 11.10
CA GLN A 56 -9.77 -4.82 10.33
C GLN A 56 -8.68 -3.88 9.81
N LEU A 57 -9.07 -2.73 9.28
CA LEU A 57 -8.16 -1.72 8.77
C LEU A 57 -7.28 -1.11 9.87
N ASN A 58 -7.84 -0.82 11.04
CA ASN A 58 -7.04 -0.33 12.17
C ASN A 58 -6.03 -1.39 12.65
N GLY A 59 -6.44 -2.66 12.68
CA GLY A 59 -5.53 -3.78 12.95
C GLY A 59 -4.38 -3.82 11.95
N PHE A 60 -4.71 -3.76 10.65
CA PHE A 60 -3.73 -3.71 9.56
C PHE A 60 -2.75 -2.53 9.71
N ILE A 61 -3.25 -1.31 9.90
CA ILE A 61 -2.43 -0.11 10.05
C ILE A 61 -1.52 -0.23 11.28
N SER A 62 -2.02 -0.78 12.39
CA SER A 62 -1.22 -0.95 13.61
C SER A 62 -0.09 -1.97 13.47
N ALA A 63 -0.25 -2.94 12.57
CA ALA A 63 0.77 -3.93 12.25
C ALA A 63 1.75 -3.46 11.15
N SER A 64 1.47 -2.33 10.51
CA SER A 64 2.25 -1.79 9.39
C SER A 64 3.21 -0.69 9.86
N LEU A 65 4.40 -0.62 9.26
CA LEU A 65 5.24 0.57 9.37
C LEU A 65 4.64 1.69 8.49
N VAL A 66 4.35 2.85 9.09
CA VAL A 66 3.79 4.00 8.38
C VAL A 66 4.87 5.06 8.18
N TYR A 67 5.12 5.43 6.92
CA TYR A 67 6.07 6.47 6.53
C TYR A 67 5.37 7.82 6.36
N ASP A 68 5.84 8.83 7.11
CA ASP A 68 5.44 10.22 6.92
C ASP A 68 6.09 10.85 5.69
N LEU A 69 5.53 11.99 5.26
CA LEU A 69 6.14 12.79 4.19
C LEU A 69 7.18 13.74 4.76
N SER A 70 8.42 13.61 4.31
CA SER A 70 9.45 14.63 4.46
C SER A 70 9.40 15.63 3.30
N GLU A 71 9.98 16.81 3.49
CA GLU A 71 10.11 17.80 2.40
C GLU A 71 10.86 17.22 1.19
N GLU A 72 11.85 16.36 1.43
CA GLU A 72 12.58 15.67 0.35
C GLU A 72 11.65 14.76 -0.47
N ILE A 73 10.81 13.96 0.19
CA ILE A 73 9.82 13.09 -0.48
C ILE A 73 8.84 13.94 -1.29
N ILE A 74 8.38 15.06 -0.74
CA ILE A 74 7.46 15.99 -1.41
C ILE A 74 8.11 16.55 -2.68
N GLN A 75 9.33 17.09 -2.60
CA GLN A 75 10.03 17.66 -3.74
C GLN A 75 10.33 16.62 -4.83
N ASN A 76 10.71 15.41 -4.44
CA ASN A 76 10.93 14.32 -5.39
C ASN A 76 9.63 13.89 -6.07
N THR A 77 8.52 13.81 -5.33
CA THR A 77 7.19 13.53 -5.88
C THR A 77 6.77 14.60 -6.90
N ILE A 78 7.03 15.89 -6.61
CA ILE A 78 6.77 16.99 -7.55
C ILE A 78 7.59 16.83 -8.84
N LYS A 79 8.87 16.50 -8.73
CA LYS A 79 9.74 16.27 -9.90
C LYS A 79 9.24 15.11 -10.76
N ILE A 80 8.94 13.97 -10.14
CA ILE A 80 8.38 12.78 -10.81
C ILE A 80 7.09 13.14 -11.53
N ARG A 81 6.19 13.87 -10.86
CA ARG A 81 4.90 14.27 -11.44
C ARG A 81 5.05 15.22 -12.63
N LYS A 82 6.11 16.04 -12.65
CA LYS A 82 6.45 16.91 -13.80
C LYS A 82 7.07 16.13 -14.97
N SER A 83 7.74 14.99 -14.73
CA SER A 83 8.50 14.27 -15.76
C SER A 83 7.68 13.26 -16.58
N SER A 84 6.36 13.18 -16.35
CA SER A 84 5.33 12.39 -17.06
C SER A 84 5.60 10.88 -17.32
N ASP A 85 6.75 10.36 -16.92
CA ASP A 85 7.12 8.95 -17.09
C ASP A 85 7.69 8.38 -15.79
N PHE A 86 6.80 7.89 -14.94
CA PHE A 86 7.15 7.21 -13.68
C PHE A 86 7.96 5.93 -13.91
N LYS A 87 7.93 5.36 -15.13
CA LYS A 87 8.70 4.16 -15.47
C LYS A 87 10.21 4.41 -15.53
N LYS A 88 10.63 5.68 -15.51
CA LYS A 88 12.03 6.09 -15.45
C LYS A 88 12.58 6.20 -14.03
N ILE A 89 11.77 5.93 -13.01
CA ILE A 89 12.28 5.78 -11.65
C ILE A 89 13.10 4.50 -11.62
N ALA A 90 14.43 4.66 -11.63
CA ALA A 90 15.35 3.55 -11.53
C ALA A 90 15.05 2.74 -10.26
N ASP A 91 15.16 1.43 -10.37
CA ASP A 91 15.03 0.48 -9.26
C ASP A 91 13.63 0.39 -8.61
N LEU A 92 12.59 0.97 -9.24
CA LEU A 92 11.21 0.74 -8.81
C LEU A 92 10.72 -0.62 -9.29
N GLU A 93 10.64 -1.58 -8.37
CA GLU A 93 9.99 -2.87 -8.59
C GLU A 93 8.52 -2.80 -8.16
N SER A 94 7.60 -2.98 -9.10
CA SER A 94 6.16 -3.12 -8.81
C SER A 94 5.76 -4.60 -8.78
N LEU A 95 5.00 -4.99 -7.76
CA LEU A 95 4.35 -6.29 -7.69
C LEU A 95 2.84 -6.09 -7.76
N ASN A 96 2.19 -6.71 -8.73
CA ASN A 96 0.74 -6.72 -8.85
C ASN A 96 0.17 -7.96 -8.14
N PRO A 97 -0.70 -7.82 -7.12
CA PRO A 97 -1.25 -8.95 -6.37
C PRO A 97 -1.97 -9.99 -7.24
N TRP A 98 -2.55 -9.56 -8.35
CA TRP A 98 -3.28 -10.44 -9.28
C TRP A 98 -2.36 -11.32 -10.15
N ASP A 99 -1.08 -10.95 -10.27
CA ASP A 99 -0.10 -11.69 -11.07
C ASP A 99 0.65 -12.76 -10.25
N ILE A 100 0.32 -12.90 -8.96
CA ILE A 100 0.92 -13.90 -8.06
C ILE A 100 0.18 -15.24 -8.24
N SER A 101 0.83 -16.17 -8.96
CA SER A 101 0.28 -17.48 -9.36
C SER A 101 0.75 -18.66 -8.52
#